data_AF-A0A9J6BWS4-F1
#
_entry.id   AF-A0A9J6BWS4-F1
#
_cell.length_a   1.000
_cell.length_b   1.000
_cell.length_c   1.000
_cell.angle_alpha   90.00
_cell.angle_beta   90.00
_cell.angle_gamma   90.00
#
_symmetry.space_group_name_H-M   'P 1'
#
loop_
_entity.id
_entity.type
_entity.pdbx_description
1 polymer ?
#
loop_
_entity_poly.entity_id
_entity_poly.type
_entity_poly.pdbx_seq_one_letter_code
_entity_poly.pdbx_strand_id
1 'polypeptide(L)'
;MGLLSVEKFLCCFPLETGGYVCGFFSAISSGIALIGNLFIFFSGIFSTQTAGWWTILILNTIFLCILCYASVRLIYGTKNSNPDQMKLYLIFSLVSVIFAFIQIILNSGWGTIVGAIIWALIVLYFFVFIQFVIVKELRIIEMWTVKKFLCCFKLSTGGYVLSILNGVSNFISSIILAFALCFAIFNYQKFIDTIQEITVDLSSFWKIFESQMALIITLTVVFVLTSYSFYASILLYQGTKNKNAQKLKPFMRILAVGTIVAFFHLLQFDLNAVMSVALNTIINVYLFVCIYSFYLQIKKENELIFNIPTKKDAIQKSLP
;
A
#
# COMPACT_ATOMS: atom_id res chain seq x y z
N MET A 1 -14.72 27.97 -17.46
CA MET A 1 -13.65 27.09 -16.93
C MET A 1 -14.18 26.46 -15.66
N GLY A 2 -14.75 25.26 -15.74
CA GLY A 2 -15.26 24.54 -14.58
C GLY A 2 -14.11 23.82 -13.87
N LEU A 3 -13.90 24.14 -12.59
CA LEU A 3 -13.08 23.36 -11.67
C LEU A 3 -13.68 21.95 -11.59
N LEU A 4 -13.05 20.98 -12.25
CA LEU A 4 -13.39 19.57 -12.14
C LEU A 4 -13.15 19.13 -10.68
N SER A 5 -14.24 18.88 -9.95
CA SER A 5 -14.21 18.25 -8.63
C SER A 5 -13.68 16.83 -8.78
N VAL A 6 -12.50 16.55 -8.22
CA VAL A 6 -12.02 15.17 -8.07
C VAL A 6 -12.65 14.64 -6.79
N GLU A 7 -13.84 14.06 -6.92
CA GLU A 7 -14.63 13.58 -5.79
C GLU A 7 -14.13 12.26 -5.20
N LYS A 8 -13.11 11.60 -5.76
CA LYS A 8 -12.79 10.18 -5.44
C LYS A 8 -11.34 9.92 -5.03
N PHE A 9 -11.16 9.39 -3.82
CA PHE A 9 -9.95 8.80 -3.24
C PHE A 9 -9.80 7.32 -3.64
N LEU A 10 -8.58 6.89 -3.97
CA LEU A 10 -8.23 5.51 -4.34
C LEU A 10 -9.11 4.88 -5.45
N CYS A 11 -9.54 5.66 -6.46
CA CYS A 11 -10.39 5.21 -7.59
C CYS A 11 -11.78 4.62 -7.23
N CYS A 12 -12.08 4.40 -5.95
CA CYS A 12 -13.23 3.61 -5.49
C CYS A 12 -14.13 4.33 -4.48
N PHE A 13 -13.61 5.31 -3.73
CA PHE A 13 -14.33 5.94 -2.64
C PHE A 13 -14.36 7.46 -2.76
N PRO A 14 -15.44 8.15 -2.32
CA PRO A 14 -15.39 9.59 -2.14
C PRO A 14 -14.23 10.01 -1.22
N LEU A 15 -13.65 11.20 -1.43
CA LEU A 15 -12.54 11.68 -0.59
C LEU A 15 -12.89 11.73 0.91
N GLU A 16 -14.11 12.15 1.20
CA GLU A 16 -14.70 12.11 2.55
C GLU A 16 -14.71 10.69 3.12
N THR A 17 -15.06 9.70 2.30
CA THR A 17 -15.07 8.29 2.68
C THR A 17 -13.65 7.76 2.90
N GLY A 18 -12.68 8.17 2.09
CA GLY A 18 -11.26 7.79 2.25
C GLY A 18 -10.68 8.27 3.58
N GLY A 19 -10.84 9.57 3.87
CA GLY A 19 -10.40 10.15 5.14
C GLY A 19 -11.12 9.55 6.35
N TYR A 20 -12.43 9.29 6.22
CA TYR A 20 -13.23 8.63 7.26
C TYR A 20 -12.74 7.20 7.53
N VAL A 21 -12.51 6.39 6.49
CA VAL A 21 -12.03 5.02 6.61
C VAL A 21 -10.63 4.97 7.22
N CYS A 22 -9.70 5.83 6.77
CA CYS A 22 -8.37 5.94 7.34
C CYS A 22 -8.41 6.34 8.83
N GLY A 23 -9.21 7.35 9.16
CA GLY A 23 -9.38 7.79 10.55
C GLY A 23 -9.98 6.70 11.42
N PHE A 24 -11.00 5.99 10.94
CA PHE A 24 -11.65 4.91 11.66
C PHE A 24 -10.71 3.72 11.91
N PHE A 25 -9.96 3.30 10.88
CA PHE A 25 -9.00 2.21 11.00
C PHE A 25 -7.88 2.56 11.99
N SER A 26 -7.35 3.78 11.91
CA SER A 26 -6.32 4.28 12.83
C SER A 26 -6.84 4.40 14.27
N ALA A 27 -8.09 4.82 14.46
CA ALA A 27 -8.72 4.89 15.78
C ALA A 27 -8.91 3.48 16.38
N ILE A 28 -9.38 2.51 15.59
CA ILE A 28 -9.54 1.13 16.04
C ILE A 28 -8.19 0.50 16.38
N SER A 29 -7.20 0.61 15.48
CA SER A 29 -5.89 0.01 15.70
C SER A 29 -5.19 0.58 16.93
N SER A 30 -5.27 1.91 17.13
CA SER A 30 -4.72 2.56 18.32
C SER A 30 -5.49 2.18 19.60
N GLY A 31 -6.81 2.04 19.53
CA GLY A 31 -7.63 1.55 20.65
C GLY A 31 -7.29 0.12 21.07
N ILE A 32 -7.16 -0.80 20.12
CA ILE A 32 -6.75 -2.19 20.39
C ILE A 32 -5.34 -2.22 21.00
N ALA A 33 -4.40 -1.45 20.44
CA ALA A 33 -3.04 -1.35 20.97
C ALA A 33 -3.01 -0.79 22.41
N LEU A 34 -3.90 0.16 22.74
CA LEU A 34 -4.07 0.71 24.09
C LEU A 34 -4.53 -0.35 25.08
N ILE A 35 -5.51 -1.17 24.71
CA ILE A 35 -5.98 -2.29 25.53
C ILE A 35 -4.84 -3.29 25.74
N GLY A 36 -4.10 -3.64 24.69
CA GLY A 36 -2.92 -4.50 24.78
C GLY A 36 -1.86 -3.94 25.74
N ASN A 37 -1.56 -2.64 25.64
CA ASN A 37 -0.64 -1.97 26.57
C ASN A 37 -1.11 -2.01 28.02
N LEU A 38 -2.42 -1.88 28.28
CA LEU A 38 -2.97 -2.01 29.63
C LEU A 38 -2.77 -3.42 30.18
N PHE A 39 -3.00 -4.46 29.38
CA PHE A 39 -2.71 -5.84 29.79
C PHE A 39 -1.23 -6.03 30.13
N ILE A 40 -0.34 -5.49 29.30
CA ILE A 40 1.11 -5.54 29.56
C ILE A 40 1.42 -4.77 30.85
N PHE A 41 0.87 -3.57 31.06
CA PHE A 41 1.01 -2.79 32.29
C PHE A 41 0.63 -3.62 33.52
N PHE A 42 -0.56 -4.23 33.53
CA PHE A 42 -1.02 -5.04 34.65
C PHE A 42 -0.17 -6.29 34.87
N SER A 43 0.25 -6.98 33.80
CA SER A 43 1.17 -8.12 33.92
C SER A 43 2.54 -7.70 34.48
N GLY A 44 2.99 -6.50 34.13
CA GLY A 44 4.25 -5.92 34.57
C GLY A 44 4.30 -5.66 36.07
N ILE A 45 3.17 -5.31 36.69
CA ILE A 45 3.07 -5.02 38.14
C ILE A 45 3.50 -6.23 38.97
N PHE A 46 3.23 -7.44 38.48
CA PHE A 46 3.56 -8.69 39.18
C PHE A 46 4.96 -9.21 38.86
N SER A 47 5.69 -8.54 37.98
CA SER A 47 7.04 -8.93 37.56
C SER A 47 8.07 -7.91 38.04
N THR A 48 9.26 -8.36 38.44
CA THR A 48 10.38 -7.49 38.84
C THR A 48 11.02 -6.83 37.62
N GLN A 49 10.30 -5.90 36.99
CA GLN A 49 10.79 -5.14 35.85
C GLN A 49 11.61 -3.92 36.30
N THR A 50 12.57 -3.52 35.46
CA THR A 50 13.41 -2.34 35.71
C THR A 50 12.64 -1.04 35.49
N ALA A 51 13.08 0.05 36.14
CA ALA A 51 12.46 1.37 35.99
C ALA A 51 12.36 1.84 34.52
N GLY A 52 13.32 1.46 33.66
CA GLY A 52 13.30 1.81 32.24
C GLY A 52 12.13 1.19 31.47
N TRP A 53 11.69 -0.01 31.85
CA TRP A 53 10.56 -0.68 31.22
C TRP A 53 9.25 0.08 31.44
N TRP A 54 9.04 0.60 32.65
CA TRP A 54 7.89 1.43 32.99
C TRP A 54 7.86 2.74 32.20
N THR A 55 9.02 3.40 32.04
CA THR A 55 9.11 4.64 31.25
C THR A 55 8.72 4.40 29.79
N ILE A 56 9.18 3.31 29.19
CA ILE A 56 8.86 2.95 27.80
C ILE A 56 7.35 2.70 27.64
N LEU A 57 6.75 1.99 28.59
CA LEU A 57 5.34 1.63 28.52
C LEU A 57 4.42 2.83 28.73
N ILE A 58 4.80 3.76 29.62
CA ILE A 58 4.12 5.06 29.80
C ILE A 58 4.21 5.88 28.50
N LEU A 59 5.40 5.99 27.90
CA LEU A 59 5.57 6.71 26.63
C LEU A 59 4.74 6.09 25.50
N ASN A 60 4.61 4.75 25.47
CA ASN A 60 3.82 4.05 24.46
C ASN A 60 2.34 4.36 24.61
N THR A 61 1.88 4.41 25.86
CA THR A 61 0.50 4.75 26.19
C THR A 61 0.19 6.19 25.77
N ILE A 62 1.09 7.14 26.06
CA ILE A 62 0.94 8.54 25.63
C ILE A 62 0.89 8.64 24.11
N PHE A 63 1.81 7.98 23.41
CA PHE A 63 1.84 7.92 21.94
C PHE A 63 0.51 7.42 21.35
N LEU A 64 0.00 6.30 21.84
CA LEU A 64 -1.25 5.71 21.34
C LEU A 64 -2.47 6.59 21.64
N CYS A 65 -2.50 7.26 22.80
CA CYS A 65 -3.54 8.23 23.13
C CYS A 65 -3.55 9.41 22.15
N ILE A 66 -2.38 9.96 21.84
CA ILE A 66 -2.23 11.06 20.86
C ILE A 66 -2.69 10.59 19.47
N LEU A 67 -2.29 9.39 19.05
CA LEU A 67 -2.67 8.84 17.75
C LEU A 67 -4.18 8.58 17.65
N CYS A 68 -4.79 8.04 18.71
CA CYS A 68 -6.24 7.83 18.79
C CYS A 68 -6.98 9.17 18.69
N TYR A 69 -6.55 10.17 19.48
CA TYR A 69 -7.12 11.51 19.45
C TYR A 69 -7.00 12.18 18.07
N ALA A 70 -5.83 12.07 17.43
CA ALA A 70 -5.61 12.56 16.08
C ALA A 70 -6.59 11.88 15.10
N SER A 71 -6.73 10.55 15.19
CA SER A 71 -7.62 9.77 14.33
C SER A 71 -9.09 10.22 14.45
N VAL A 72 -9.56 10.47 15.67
CA VAL A 72 -10.89 11.03 15.92
C VAL A 72 -11.04 12.42 15.29
N ARG A 73 -10.02 13.28 15.39
CA ARG A 73 -10.01 14.61 14.76
C ARG A 73 -10.08 14.52 13.23
N LEU A 74 -9.40 13.55 12.62
CA LEU A 74 -9.52 13.28 11.19
C LEU A 74 -10.95 12.90 10.82
N ILE A 75 -11.58 11.97 11.56
CA ILE A 75 -12.97 11.54 11.33
C ILE A 75 -13.94 12.72 11.40
N TYR A 76 -13.83 13.56 12.43
CA TYR A 76 -14.68 14.74 12.58
C TYR A 76 -14.40 15.80 11.51
N GLY A 77 -13.12 16.00 11.18
CA GLY A 77 -12.71 16.93 10.13
C GLY A 77 -13.26 16.53 8.77
N THR A 78 -13.18 15.25 8.41
CA THR A 78 -13.70 14.73 7.13
C THR A 78 -15.21 14.71 7.09
N LYS A 79 -15.88 14.35 8.19
CA LYS A 79 -17.35 14.31 8.25
C LYS A 79 -17.99 15.70 8.14
N ASN A 80 -17.37 16.72 8.74
CA ASN A 80 -17.90 18.07 8.78
C ASN A 80 -17.23 19.01 7.76
N SER A 81 -16.35 18.48 6.89
CA SER A 81 -15.52 19.24 5.97
C SER A 81 -14.80 20.43 6.64
N ASN A 82 -14.36 20.24 7.90
CA ASN A 82 -13.75 21.28 8.71
C ASN A 82 -12.21 21.23 8.55
N PRO A 83 -11.60 22.20 7.86
CA PRO A 83 -10.16 22.18 7.56
C PRO A 83 -9.28 22.34 8.82
N ASP A 84 -9.76 22.98 9.87
CA ASP A 84 -8.97 23.18 11.09
C ASP A 84 -8.85 21.90 11.91
N GLN A 85 -9.90 21.06 11.91
CA GLN A 85 -9.84 19.73 12.51
C GLN A 85 -8.88 18.81 11.76
N MET A 86 -8.85 18.91 10.43
CA MET A 86 -7.87 18.20 9.60
C MET A 86 -6.45 18.68 9.91
N LYS A 87 -6.20 19.99 10.03
CA LYS A 87 -4.88 20.53 10.43
C LYS A 87 -4.45 20.03 11.81
N LEU A 88 -5.36 19.99 12.78
CA LEU A 88 -5.06 19.46 14.11
C LEU A 88 -4.66 17.99 14.04
N TYR A 89 -5.36 17.16 13.26
CA TYR A 89 -4.93 15.79 12.99
C TYR A 89 -3.48 15.75 12.48
N LEU A 90 -3.11 16.66 11.56
CA LEU A 90 -1.75 16.69 11.04
C LEU A 90 -0.72 16.94 12.12
N ILE A 91 -0.97 17.96 12.94
CA ILE A 91 -0.08 18.35 14.04
C ILE A 91 0.05 17.22 15.05
N PHE A 92 -1.06 16.66 15.53
CA PHE A 92 -1.02 15.59 16.54
C PHE A 92 -0.36 14.33 16.01
N SER A 93 -0.57 14.00 14.74
CA SER A 93 0.05 12.83 14.18
C SER A 93 1.54 13.05 13.84
N LEU A 94 2.00 14.29 13.62
CA LEU A 94 3.43 14.59 13.57
C LEU A 94 4.07 14.41 14.95
N VAL A 95 3.40 14.92 15.99
CA VAL A 95 3.82 14.73 17.38
C VAL A 95 3.90 13.24 17.72
N SER A 96 2.93 12.42 17.31
CA SER A 96 2.97 10.98 17.57
C SER A 96 4.19 10.31 16.91
N VAL A 97 4.56 10.69 15.68
CA VAL A 97 5.79 10.17 15.05
C VAL A 97 7.04 10.57 15.83
N ILE A 98 7.14 11.80 16.33
CA ILE A 98 8.27 12.22 17.18
C ILE A 98 8.35 11.37 18.45
N PHE A 99 7.21 11.10 19.10
CA PHE A 99 7.15 10.22 20.27
C PHE A 99 7.60 8.79 19.93
N ALA A 100 7.18 8.24 18.79
CA ALA A 100 7.64 6.93 18.34
C ALA A 100 9.17 6.90 18.15
N PHE A 101 9.76 7.97 17.59
CA PHE A 101 11.22 8.11 17.49
C PHE A 101 11.90 8.15 18.86
N ILE A 102 11.36 8.91 19.82
CA ILE A 102 11.92 8.99 21.18
C ILE A 102 11.86 7.62 21.86
N GLN A 103 10.74 6.91 21.75
CA GLN A 103 10.61 5.56 22.31
C GLN A 103 11.64 4.59 21.73
N ILE A 104 11.86 4.68 20.42
CA ILE A 104 12.84 3.87 19.72
C ILE A 104 14.24 4.12 20.28
N ILE A 105 14.64 5.39 20.41
CA ILE A 105 15.94 5.79 20.95
C ILE A 105 16.12 5.28 22.39
N LEU A 106 15.06 5.35 23.20
CA LEU A 106 15.11 4.92 24.60
C LEU A 106 15.11 3.39 24.78
N ASN A 107 14.59 2.63 23.80
CA ASN A 107 14.39 1.19 23.90
C ASN A 107 15.49 0.36 23.22
N SER A 108 16.37 1.00 22.44
CA SER A 108 17.34 0.26 21.63
C SER A 108 18.77 0.36 22.16
N GLY A 109 19.38 -0.80 22.43
CA GLY A 109 20.84 -0.93 22.39
C GLY A 109 21.32 -0.68 20.96
N TRP A 110 22.57 -0.28 20.76
CA TRP A 110 23.09 0.21 19.47
C TRP A 110 22.78 -0.66 18.23
N GLY A 111 22.57 -1.97 18.38
CA GLY A 111 22.16 -2.87 17.30
C GLY A 111 20.69 -2.77 16.88
N THR A 112 19.76 -2.43 17.78
CA THR A 112 18.33 -2.24 17.47
C THR A 112 18.00 -0.81 17.03
N ILE A 113 18.93 0.14 17.22
CA ILE A 113 18.78 1.54 16.79
C ILE A 113 18.60 1.62 15.27
N VAL A 114 19.34 0.84 14.49
CA VAL A 114 19.27 0.90 13.02
C VAL A 114 17.93 0.39 12.50
N GLY A 115 17.48 -0.79 12.98
CA GLY A 115 16.19 -1.35 12.58
C GLY A 115 15.01 -0.48 13.01
N ALA A 116 15.13 0.14 14.18
CA ALA A 116 14.11 1.03 14.69
C ALA A 116 14.11 2.40 13.98
N ILE A 117 15.27 2.95 13.61
CA ILE A 117 15.36 4.13 12.72
C ILE A 117 14.74 3.81 11.35
N ILE A 118 15.02 2.63 10.77
CA ILE A 118 14.40 2.21 9.50
C ILE A 118 12.87 2.11 9.66
N TRP A 119 12.38 1.49 10.73
CA TRP A 119 10.94 1.42 11.02
C TRP A 119 10.31 2.81 11.20
N ALA A 120 10.96 3.69 11.95
CA ALA A 120 10.51 5.06 12.16
C ALA A 120 10.53 5.86 10.87
N LEU A 121 11.51 5.64 9.99
CA LEU A 121 11.57 6.24 8.65
C LEU A 121 10.49 5.68 7.71
N ILE A 122 10.14 4.40 7.82
CA ILE A 122 9.04 3.79 7.07
C ILE A 122 7.69 4.36 7.56
N VAL A 123 7.49 4.43 8.88
CA VAL A 123 6.29 5.03 9.48
C VAL A 123 6.21 6.51 9.14
N LEU A 124 7.32 7.25 9.22
CA LEU A 124 7.40 8.65 8.80
C LEU A 124 7.16 8.80 7.30
N TYR A 125 7.70 7.93 6.46
CA TYR A 125 7.47 7.94 5.01
C TYR A 125 6.01 7.70 4.69
N PHE A 126 5.37 6.72 5.32
CA PHE A 126 3.94 6.47 5.20
C PHE A 126 3.10 7.61 5.72
N PHE A 127 3.50 8.16 6.85
CA PHE A 127 2.82 9.26 7.50
C PHE A 127 2.88 10.49 6.62
N VAL A 128 4.07 10.84 6.14
CA VAL A 128 4.28 11.92 5.16
C VAL A 128 3.54 11.58 3.86
N PHE A 129 3.57 10.37 3.34
CA PHE A 129 2.89 9.99 2.09
C PHE A 129 1.37 10.09 2.24
N ILE A 130 0.78 9.53 3.29
CA ILE A 130 -0.66 9.62 3.60
C ILE A 130 -1.06 11.07 3.86
N GLN A 131 -0.26 11.85 4.59
CA GLN A 131 -0.51 13.27 4.79
C GLN A 131 -0.32 14.09 3.51
N PHE A 132 0.63 13.75 2.64
CA PHE A 132 0.82 14.43 1.37
C PHE A 132 -0.26 14.07 0.36
N VAL A 133 -0.82 12.86 0.44
CA VAL A 133 -1.99 12.48 -0.34
C VAL A 133 -3.23 13.19 0.21
N ILE A 134 -3.46 13.19 1.52
CA ILE A 134 -4.67 13.79 2.14
C ILE A 134 -4.67 15.32 2.11
N VAL A 135 -3.55 15.97 2.45
CA VAL A 135 -3.47 17.45 2.61
C VAL A 135 -3.30 18.16 1.28
N LYS A 136 -2.76 17.47 0.27
CA LYS A 136 -2.38 18.09 -1.00
C LYS A 136 -3.37 17.80 -2.13
N GLU A 137 -4.25 16.80 -2.03
CA GLU A 137 -5.28 16.54 -3.05
C GLU A 137 -6.35 17.65 -3.21
N LEU A 138 -6.41 18.65 -2.32
CA LEU A 138 -7.24 19.85 -2.54
C LEU A 138 -6.75 20.75 -3.69
N ARG A 139 -5.52 20.60 -4.20
CA ARG A 139 -5.03 21.27 -5.43
C ARG A 139 -4.02 20.48 -6.29
N ILE A 140 -3.50 19.34 -5.83
CA ILE A 140 -2.28 18.72 -6.41
C ILE A 140 -2.50 17.39 -7.15
N ILE A 141 -3.73 16.91 -7.33
CA ILE A 141 -3.94 15.75 -8.24
C ILE A 141 -3.49 16.10 -9.66
N GLU A 142 -3.59 17.36 -10.07
CA GLU A 142 -2.97 17.81 -11.33
C GLU A 142 -1.44 17.89 -11.25
N MET A 143 -0.87 18.21 -10.09
CA MET A 143 0.59 18.33 -9.87
C MET A 143 1.30 16.99 -9.64
N TRP A 144 0.60 15.91 -9.30
CA TRP A 144 1.16 14.54 -9.15
C TRP A 144 0.92 13.63 -10.34
N THR A 145 0.34 14.17 -11.41
CA THR A 145 0.46 13.50 -12.70
C THR A 145 1.92 13.57 -13.14
N VAL A 146 2.59 12.42 -13.07
CA VAL A 146 3.92 12.34 -13.66
C VAL A 146 3.71 12.47 -15.16
N LYS A 147 4.41 13.41 -15.80
CA LYS A 147 4.34 13.60 -17.27
C LYS A 147 5.22 12.59 -18.03
N LYS A 148 6.18 11.97 -17.34
CA LYS A 148 7.14 11.03 -17.91
C LYS A 148 7.38 9.83 -16.99
N PHE A 149 7.44 8.63 -17.56
CA PHE A 149 7.86 7.42 -16.86
C PHE A 149 9.40 7.39 -16.75
N LEU A 150 9.94 7.13 -15.56
CA LEU A 150 11.39 7.12 -15.26
C LEU A 150 12.14 8.34 -15.84
N CYS A 151 11.55 9.53 -15.74
CA CYS A 151 12.07 10.82 -16.23
C CYS A 151 12.25 10.96 -17.76
N CYS A 152 12.37 9.88 -18.51
CA CYS A 152 12.78 9.89 -19.93
C CYS A 152 11.67 9.47 -20.90
N PHE A 153 10.74 8.61 -20.48
CA PHE A 153 9.77 8.00 -21.40
C PHE A 153 8.40 8.65 -21.30
N LYS A 154 7.64 8.68 -22.41
CA LYS A 154 6.21 9.02 -22.37
C LYS A 154 5.46 7.97 -21.54
N LEU A 155 4.41 8.36 -20.80
CA LEU A 155 3.66 7.42 -19.96
C LEU A 155 3.07 6.25 -20.76
N SER A 156 2.65 6.47 -22.01
CA SER A 156 2.15 5.37 -22.83
C SER A 156 3.24 4.33 -23.15
N THR A 157 4.47 4.77 -23.39
CA THR A 157 5.62 3.87 -23.58
C THR A 157 5.93 3.13 -22.27
N GLY A 158 5.89 3.83 -21.14
CA GLY A 158 6.07 3.22 -19.81
C GLY A 158 5.02 2.15 -19.51
N GLY A 159 3.74 2.44 -19.74
CA GLY A 159 2.65 1.48 -19.57
C GLY A 159 2.80 0.25 -20.47
N TYR A 160 3.27 0.44 -21.71
CA TYR A 160 3.54 -0.65 -22.64
C TYR A 160 4.69 -1.54 -22.17
N VAL A 161 5.85 -0.95 -21.85
CA VAL A 161 7.03 -1.67 -21.36
C VAL A 161 6.70 -2.41 -20.06
N LEU A 162 6.02 -1.74 -19.12
CA LEU A 162 5.62 -2.34 -17.85
C LEU A 162 4.68 -3.54 -18.06
N SER A 163 3.70 -3.41 -18.96
CA SER A 163 2.76 -4.50 -19.25
C SER A 163 3.44 -5.74 -19.83
N ILE A 164 4.46 -5.56 -20.68
CA ILE A 164 5.21 -6.67 -21.27
C ILE A 164 6.12 -7.30 -20.23
N LEU A 165 6.93 -6.51 -19.52
CA LEU A 165 7.85 -7.04 -18.51
C LEU A 165 7.11 -7.80 -17.42
N ASN A 166 6.04 -7.21 -16.87
CA ASN A 166 5.23 -7.85 -15.85
C ASN A 166 4.43 -9.04 -16.40
N GLY A 167 3.98 -8.96 -17.66
CA GLY A 167 3.32 -10.06 -18.35
C GLY A 167 4.24 -11.28 -18.51
N VAL A 168 5.44 -11.09 -19.07
CA VAL A 168 6.43 -12.16 -19.26
C VAL A 168 6.86 -12.74 -17.91
N SER A 169 7.14 -11.89 -16.92
CA SER A 169 7.52 -12.35 -15.59
C SER A 169 6.42 -13.21 -14.95
N ASN A 170 5.17 -12.75 -14.92
CA ASN A 170 4.07 -13.53 -14.33
C ASN A 170 3.75 -14.79 -15.14
N PHE A 171 3.93 -14.78 -16.46
CA PHE A 171 3.79 -15.97 -17.28
C PHE A 171 4.82 -17.05 -16.89
N ILE A 172 6.10 -16.69 -16.84
CA ILE A 172 7.17 -17.61 -16.42
C ILE A 172 6.91 -18.11 -14.99
N SER A 173 6.58 -17.23 -14.05
CA SER A 173 6.26 -17.60 -12.67
C SER A 173 5.07 -18.54 -12.58
N SER A 174 4.02 -18.34 -13.40
CA SER A 174 2.85 -19.23 -13.41
C SER A 174 3.20 -20.65 -13.88
N ILE A 175 4.09 -20.78 -14.87
CA ILE A 175 4.57 -22.08 -15.35
C ILE A 175 5.37 -22.78 -14.25
N ILE A 176 6.31 -22.07 -13.62
CA ILE A 176 7.13 -22.61 -12.52
C ILE A 176 6.23 -23.06 -11.36
N LEU A 177 5.24 -22.24 -10.99
CA LEU A 177 4.29 -22.57 -9.92
C LEU A 177 3.41 -23.78 -10.27
N ALA A 178 3.00 -23.94 -11.53
CA ALA A 178 2.27 -25.12 -11.97
C ALA A 178 3.11 -26.39 -11.81
N PHE A 179 4.38 -26.37 -12.22
CA PHE A 179 5.31 -27.49 -12.01
C PHE A 179 5.55 -27.76 -10.52
N ALA A 180 5.78 -26.71 -9.72
CA ALA A 180 5.97 -26.83 -8.28
C ALA A 180 4.74 -27.42 -7.59
N LEU A 181 3.54 -26.99 -7.97
CA LEU A 181 2.27 -27.51 -7.45
C LEU A 181 2.08 -28.99 -7.82
N CYS A 182 2.30 -29.36 -9.09
CA CYS A 182 2.24 -30.76 -9.51
C CYS A 182 3.25 -31.62 -8.74
N PHE A 183 4.48 -31.15 -8.59
CA PHE A 183 5.52 -31.88 -7.88
C PHE A 183 5.22 -32.00 -6.38
N ALA A 184 4.69 -30.96 -5.74
CA ALA A 184 4.25 -30.99 -4.35
C ALA A 184 3.05 -31.94 -4.12
N ILE A 185 2.16 -32.09 -5.10
CA ILE A 185 1.03 -33.04 -5.02
C ILE A 185 1.52 -34.49 -5.12
N PHE A 186 2.36 -34.81 -6.10
CA PHE A 186 2.76 -36.20 -6.36
C PHE A 186 3.97 -36.67 -5.53
N ASN A 187 4.86 -35.76 -5.13
CA ASN A 187 6.13 -36.07 -4.48
C ASN A 187 6.46 -35.09 -3.34
N TYR A 188 5.50 -34.88 -2.43
CA TYR A 188 5.62 -33.90 -1.34
C TYR A 188 6.94 -34.00 -0.55
N GLN A 189 7.32 -35.20 -0.08
CA GLN A 189 8.55 -35.36 0.71
C GLN A 189 9.79 -34.92 -0.07
N LYS A 190 9.94 -35.41 -1.30
CA LYS A 190 11.06 -35.04 -2.17
C LYS A 190 11.07 -33.54 -2.51
N PHE A 191 9.89 -32.92 -2.64
CA PHE A 191 9.78 -31.47 -2.81
C PHE A 191 10.31 -30.71 -1.59
N ILE A 192 9.89 -31.09 -0.39
CA ILE A 192 10.38 -30.47 0.85
C ILE A 192 11.89 -30.64 0.98
N ASP A 193 12.41 -31.85 0.78
CA ASP A 193 13.84 -32.13 0.89
C ASP A 193 14.67 -31.29 -0.11
N THR A 194 14.21 -31.22 -1.37
CA THR A 194 14.86 -30.41 -2.42
C THR A 194 14.86 -28.92 -2.08
N ILE A 195 13.74 -28.42 -1.56
CA ILE A 195 13.63 -27.00 -1.21
C ILE A 195 14.47 -26.67 0.03
N GLN A 196 14.54 -27.55 1.02
CA GLN A 196 15.39 -27.39 2.19
C GLN A 196 16.88 -27.37 1.82
N GLU A 197 17.30 -28.17 0.83
CA GLU A 197 18.67 -28.15 0.31
C GLU A 197 19.02 -26.82 -0.37
N ILE A 198 18.06 -26.22 -1.09
CA ILE A 198 18.25 -24.94 -1.79
C ILE A 198 18.15 -23.73 -0.84
N THR A 199 17.28 -23.79 0.18
CA THR A 199 16.99 -22.66 1.06
C THR A 199 17.72 -22.79 2.40
N VAL A 200 18.94 -22.26 2.45
CA VAL A 200 19.91 -22.46 3.54
C VAL A 200 19.46 -21.93 4.92
N ASP A 201 18.36 -21.14 5.04
CA ASP A 201 18.05 -20.48 6.33
C ASP A 201 16.56 -20.16 6.59
N LEU A 202 15.62 -21.02 6.17
CA LEU A 202 14.16 -20.78 6.33
C LEU A 202 13.45 -21.72 7.31
N SER A 203 14.18 -22.30 8.27
CA SER A 203 13.65 -23.32 9.21
C SER A 203 12.38 -22.90 9.96
N SER A 204 12.20 -21.60 10.26
CA SER A 204 11.00 -21.05 10.91
C SER A 204 9.79 -20.94 9.99
N PHE A 205 10.00 -20.64 8.70
CA PHE A 205 8.96 -20.56 7.69
C PHE A 205 8.38 -21.94 7.37
N TRP A 206 9.23 -22.98 7.39
CA TRP A 206 8.83 -24.35 7.06
C TRP A 206 7.90 -25.00 8.09
N LYS A 207 7.94 -24.55 9.36
CA LYS A 207 7.02 -25.06 10.39
C LYS A 207 5.54 -24.83 10.04
N ILE A 208 5.24 -23.78 9.27
CA ILE A 208 3.88 -23.48 8.79
C ILE A 208 3.45 -24.46 7.68
N PHE A 209 4.41 -25.07 6.99
CA PHE A 209 4.21 -25.99 5.87
C PHE A 209 4.41 -27.47 6.23
N GLU A 210 4.48 -27.80 7.53
CA GLU A 210 4.50 -29.19 8.00
C GLU A 210 3.28 -29.99 7.52
N SER A 211 2.17 -29.30 7.24
CA SER A 211 1.02 -29.90 6.57
C SER A 211 1.15 -29.78 5.05
N GLN A 212 1.17 -30.93 4.37
CA GLN A 212 1.08 -31.01 2.91
C GLN A 212 -0.11 -30.20 2.35
N MET A 213 -1.25 -30.24 3.05
CA MET A 213 -2.44 -29.47 2.65
C MET A 213 -2.21 -27.97 2.72
N ALA A 214 -1.53 -27.47 3.77
CA ALA A 214 -1.22 -26.04 3.90
C ALA A 214 -0.29 -25.54 2.79
N LEU A 215 0.68 -26.37 2.39
CA LEU A 215 1.55 -26.09 1.26
C LEU A 215 0.78 -26.05 -0.06
N ILE A 216 -0.03 -27.06 -0.35
CA ILE A 216 -0.82 -27.14 -1.59
C ILE A 216 -1.77 -25.94 -1.69
N ILE A 217 -2.46 -25.59 -0.60
CA ILE A 217 -3.35 -24.43 -0.56
C ILE A 217 -2.57 -23.15 -0.85
N THR A 218 -1.44 -22.95 -0.18
CA THR A 218 -0.61 -21.75 -0.40
C THR A 218 -0.11 -21.65 -1.83
N LEU A 219 0.45 -22.74 -2.39
CA LEU A 219 0.91 -22.77 -3.78
C LEU A 219 -0.24 -22.51 -4.77
N THR A 220 -1.43 -23.04 -4.49
CA THR A 220 -2.63 -22.79 -5.31
C THR A 220 -3.06 -21.32 -5.26
N VAL A 221 -3.08 -20.70 -4.08
CA VAL A 221 -3.42 -19.28 -3.92
C VAL A 221 -2.41 -18.41 -4.68
N VAL A 222 -1.11 -18.67 -4.51
CA VAL A 222 -0.05 -17.94 -5.21
C VAL A 222 -0.19 -18.13 -6.73
N PHE A 223 -0.44 -19.34 -7.21
CA PHE A 223 -0.67 -19.62 -8.63
C PHE A 223 -1.86 -18.83 -9.21
N VAL A 224 -3.00 -18.77 -8.49
CA VAL A 224 -4.17 -17.99 -8.91
C VAL A 224 -3.85 -16.50 -8.95
N LEU A 225 -3.15 -15.96 -7.95
CA LEU A 225 -2.77 -14.55 -7.90
C LEU A 225 -1.80 -14.18 -9.04
N THR A 226 -0.82 -15.04 -9.32
CA THR A 226 0.13 -14.84 -10.43
C THR A 226 -0.58 -14.91 -11.79
N SER A 227 -1.51 -15.86 -11.97
CA SER A 227 -2.31 -15.98 -13.19
C SER A 227 -3.20 -14.76 -13.41
N TYR A 228 -3.83 -14.25 -12.35
CA TYR A 228 -4.60 -13.02 -12.41
C TYR A 228 -3.72 -11.79 -12.71
N SER A 229 -2.50 -11.74 -12.17
CA SER A 229 -1.51 -10.70 -12.46
C SER A 229 -1.05 -10.73 -13.92
N PHE A 230 -0.88 -11.91 -14.50
CA PHE A 230 -0.65 -12.07 -15.93
C PHE A 230 -1.82 -11.53 -16.76
N TYR A 231 -3.05 -11.94 -16.43
CA TYR A 231 -4.25 -11.44 -17.10
C TYR A 231 -4.39 -9.91 -17.03
N ALA A 232 -4.17 -9.32 -15.86
CA ALA A 232 -4.20 -7.87 -15.69
C ALA A 232 -3.10 -7.16 -16.50
N SER A 233 -1.95 -7.79 -16.70
CA SER A 233 -0.87 -7.26 -17.55
C SER A 233 -1.29 -7.24 -19.02
N ILE A 234 -1.99 -8.27 -19.50
CA ILE A 234 -2.58 -8.28 -20.86
C ILE A 234 -3.62 -7.16 -21.01
N LEU A 235 -4.48 -6.96 -20.01
CA LEU A 235 -5.45 -5.86 -20.03
C LEU A 235 -4.76 -4.49 -20.00
N LEU A 236 -3.68 -4.34 -19.24
CA LEU A 236 -2.88 -3.11 -19.23
C LEU A 236 -2.29 -2.84 -20.62
N TYR A 237 -1.74 -3.87 -21.29
CA TYR A 237 -1.24 -3.76 -22.65
C TYR A 237 -2.34 -3.29 -23.62
N GLN A 238 -3.49 -3.96 -23.60
CA GLN A 238 -4.61 -3.62 -24.47
C GLN A 238 -5.17 -2.22 -24.17
N GLY A 239 -5.27 -1.84 -22.90
CA GLY A 239 -5.74 -0.52 -22.47
C GLY A 239 -4.78 0.59 -22.87
N THR A 240 -3.48 0.33 -22.80
CA THR A 240 -2.43 1.24 -23.26
C THR A 240 -2.49 1.42 -24.78
N LYS A 241 -2.60 0.32 -25.53
CA LYS A 241 -2.66 0.33 -27.01
C LYS A 241 -3.92 1.01 -27.53
N ASN A 242 -5.08 0.69 -26.94
CA ASN A 242 -6.38 1.15 -27.42
C ASN A 242 -6.87 2.42 -26.72
N LYS A 243 -6.02 3.06 -25.89
CA LYS A 243 -6.40 4.21 -25.06
C LYS A 243 -7.71 4.00 -24.28
N ASN A 244 -7.89 2.81 -23.72
CA ASN A 244 -9.09 2.46 -22.95
C ASN A 244 -8.76 2.41 -21.45
N ALA A 245 -9.15 3.47 -20.74
CA ALA A 245 -8.90 3.64 -19.31
C ALA A 245 -9.52 2.52 -18.45
N GLN A 246 -10.64 1.91 -18.87
CA GLN A 246 -11.28 0.85 -18.08
C GLN A 246 -10.40 -0.40 -17.97
N LYS A 247 -9.63 -0.71 -19.02
CA LYS A 247 -8.72 -1.87 -19.05
C LYS A 247 -7.48 -1.70 -18.17
N LEU A 248 -7.16 -0.48 -17.71
CA LEU A 248 -6.05 -0.23 -16.78
C LEU A 248 -6.42 -0.58 -15.33
N LYS A 249 -7.71 -0.55 -14.98
CA LYS A 249 -8.18 -0.70 -13.59
C LYS A 249 -7.76 -2.01 -12.91
N PRO A 250 -7.82 -3.20 -13.55
CA PRO A 250 -7.43 -4.44 -12.90
C PRO A 250 -5.98 -4.43 -12.45
N PHE A 251 -5.07 -3.90 -13.27
CA PHE A 251 -3.66 -3.80 -12.93
C PHE A 251 -3.41 -2.85 -11.74
N MET A 252 -4.09 -1.70 -11.71
CA MET A 252 -4.02 -0.78 -10.57
C MET A 252 -4.49 -1.44 -9.27
N ARG A 253 -5.56 -2.25 -9.31
CA ARG A 253 -6.05 -2.99 -8.14
C ARG A 253 -5.01 -3.99 -7.64
N ILE A 254 -4.35 -4.73 -8.54
CA ILE A 254 -3.30 -5.68 -8.17
C ILE A 254 -2.12 -4.96 -7.53
N LEU A 255 -1.66 -3.85 -8.10
CA LEU A 255 -0.58 -3.06 -7.49
C LEU A 255 -0.96 -2.55 -6.09
N ALA A 256 -2.20 -2.09 -5.90
CA ALA A 256 -2.68 -1.64 -4.60
C ALA A 256 -2.71 -2.79 -3.57
N VAL A 257 -3.27 -3.94 -3.94
CA VAL A 257 -3.31 -5.12 -3.06
C VAL A 257 -1.91 -5.63 -2.77
N GLY A 258 -1.04 -5.73 -3.78
CA GLY A 258 0.35 -6.17 -3.61
C GLY A 258 1.15 -5.23 -2.70
N THR A 259 0.88 -3.93 -2.77
CA THR A 259 1.46 -2.94 -1.86
C THR A 259 0.99 -3.17 -0.42
N ILE A 260 -0.30 -3.42 -0.20
CA ILE A 260 -0.85 -3.75 1.14
C ILE A 260 -0.24 -5.03 1.69
N VAL A 261 -0.15 -6.09 0.86
CA VAL A 261 0.47 -7.37 1.26
C VAL A 261 1.95 -7.20 1.59
N ALA A 262 2.69 -6.43 0.79
CA ALA A 262 4.09 -6.12 1.08
C ALA A 262 4.25 -5.43 2.44
N PHE A 263 3.31 -4.57 2.85
CA PHE A 263 3.35 -3.96 4.16
C PHE A 263 3.19 -4.96 5.32
N PHE A 264 2.36 -6.00 5.15
CA PHE A 264 2.28 -7.06 6.16
C PHE A 264 3.60 -7.83 6.30
N HIS A 265 4.38 -7.98 5.23
CA HIS A 265 5.71 -8.60 5.32
C HIS A 265 6.71 -7.78 6.13
N LEU A 266 6.54 -6.46 6.27
CA LEU A 266 7.42 -5.66 7.13
C LEU A 266 7.29 -6.03 8.63
N LEU A 267 6.26 -6.78 9.02
CA LEU A 267 6.09 -7.27 10.39
C LEU A 267 7.02 -8.45 10.75
N GLN A 268 7.80 -8.97 9.80
CA GLN A 268 8.69 -10.13 10.05
C GLN A 268 9.97 -9.78 10.85
N PHE A 269 10.20 -8.51 11.19
CA PHE A 269 11.32 -7.99 12.00
C PHE A 269 12.74 -8.44 11.60
N ASP A 270 12.92 -9.00 10.40
CA ASP A 270 14.23 -9.29 9.81
C ASP A 270 14.69 -8.10 8.96
N LEU A 271 15.86 -7.54 9.26
CA LEU A 271 16.39 -6.35 8.60
C LEU A 271 16.63 -6.55 7.08
N ASN A 272 17.05 -7.74 6.66
CA ASN A 272 17.26 -8.04 5.24
C ASN A 272 15.92 -8.14 4.51
N ALA A 273 14.95 -8.84 5.11
CA ALA A 273 13.60 -8.92 4.61
C ALA A 273 12.95 -7.52 4.56
N VAL A 274 13.10 -6.71 5.62
CA VAL A 274 12.56 -5.35 5.72
C VAL A 274 13.13 -4.46 4.62
N MET A 275 14.44 -4.47 4.37
CA MET A 275 15.04 -3.67 3.30
C MET A 275 14.55 -4.08 1.91
N SER A 276 14.50 -5.38 1.64
CA SER A 276 13.98 -5.92 0.37
C SER A 276 12.51 -5.55 0.16
N VAL A 277 11.68 -5.76 1.20
CA VAL A 277 10.24 -5.45 1.17
C VAL A 277 10.00 -3.95 1.05
N ALA A 278 10.79 -3.11 1.74
CA ALA A 278 10.69 -1.65 1.64
C ALA A 278 11.00 -1.17 0.22
N LEU A 279 12.09 -1.65 -0.40
CA LEU A 279 12.43 -1.33 -1.79
C LEU A 279 11.33 -1.77 -2.76
N ASN A 280 10.85 -3.00 -2.62
CA ASN A 280 9.76 -3.52 -3.44
C ASN A 280 8.48 -2.68 -3.28
N THR A 281 8.19 -2.25 -2.05
CA THR A 281 7.02 -1.41 -1.76
C THR A 281 7.15 -0.02 -2.38
N ILE A 282 8.32 0.62 -2.28
CA ILE A 282 8.58 1.92 -2.93
C ILE A 282 8.39 1.80 -4.45
N ILE A 283 8.93 0.75 -5.06
CA ILE A 283 8.75 0.47 -6.49
C ILE A 283 7.26 0.29 -6.83
N ASN A 284 6.52 -0.50 -6.06
CA ASN A 284 5.09 -0.75 -6.31
C ASN A 284 4.24 0.52 -6.17
N VAL A 285 4.52 1.35 -5.15
CA VAL A 285 3.86 2.66 -4.97
C VAL A 285 4.17 3.58 -6.15
N TYR A 286 5.43 3.65 -6.58
CA TYR A 286 5.83 4.45 -7.73
C TYR A 286 5.12 4.00 -9.02
N LEU A 287 5.10 2.69 -9.29
CA LEU A 287 4.41 2.11 -10.43
C LEU A 287 2.91 2.37 -10.38
N PHE A 288 2.30 2.27 -9.20
CA PHE A 288 0.89 2.59 -9.00
C PHE A 288 0.58 4.04 -9.37
N VAL A 289 1.39 4.99 -8.89
CA VAL A 289 1.25 6.43 -9.22
C VAL A 289 1.41 6.67 -10.72
N CYS A 290 2.36 6.00 -11.38
CA CYS A 290 2.55 6.11 -12.82
C CYS A 290 1.34 5.60 -13.61
N ILE A 291 0.82 4.41 -13.29
CA ILE A 291 -0.34 3.84 -13.99
C ILE A 291 -1.62 4.62 -13.69
N TYR A 292 -1.78 5.12 -12.47
CA TYR A 292 -2.90 6.00 -12.11
C TYR A 292 -2.85 7.34 -12.88
N SER A 293 -1.66 7.94 -12.98
CA SER A 293 -1.45 9.15 -13.79
C SER A 293 -1.80 8.89 -15.26
N PHE A 294 -1.41 7.74 -15.80
CA PHE A 294 -1.73 7.35 -17.17
C PHE A 294 -3.23 7.13 -17.37
N TYR A 295 -3.90 6.49 -16.41
CA TYR A 295 -5.35 6.31 -16.39
C TYR A 295 -6.09 7.65 -16.46
N LEU A 296 -5.68 8.63 -15.64
CA LEU A 296 -6.27 9.96 -15.65
C LEU A 296 -6.06 10.68 -16.98
N GLN A 297 -4.87 10.56 -17.56
CA GLN A 297 -4.57 11.14 -18.88
C GLN A 297 -5.53 10.59 -19.94
N ILE A 298 -5.68 9.26 -20.05
CA ILE A 298 -6.59 8.65 -21.02
C ILE A 298 -8.04 9.06 -20.75
N LYS A 299 -8.47 9.12 -19.47
CA LYS A 299 -9.84 9.53 -19.12
C LYS A 299 -10.14 10.95 -19.59
N LYS A 300 -9.23 11.90 -19.34
CA LYS A 300 -9.35 13.29 -19.81
C LYS A 300 -9.38 13.38 -21.33
N GLU A 301 -8.52 12.63 -22.03
CA GLU A 301 -8.51 12.56 -23.50
C GLU A 301 -9.86 12.08 -24.05
N ASN A 302 -10.46 11.05 -23.43
CA ASN A 302 -11.76 10.52 -23.86
C ASN A 302 -12.91 11.50 -23.60
N GLU A 303 -12.94 12.15 -22.43
CA GLU A 303 -13.96 13.16 -22.10
C GLU A 303 -13.93 14.36 -23.06
N LEU A 304 -12.73 14.79 -23.48
CA LEU A 304 -12.58 15.85 -24.49
C LEU A 304 -13.16 15.44 -25.85
N ILE A 305 -12.96 14.20 -26.27
CA ILE A 305 -13.51 13.68 -27.53
C ILE A 305 -15.04 13.66 -27.50
N PHE A 306 -15.65 13.27 -26.38
CA PHE A 306 -17.11 13.26 -26.22
C PHE A 306 -17.73 14.67 -26.14
N ASN A 307 -16.99 15.67 -25.67
CA ASN A 307 -17.47 17.04 -25.52
C ASN A 307 -17.25 17.93 -26.75
N ILE A 308 -16.64 17.42 -27.83
CA ILE A 308 -16.60 18.15 -29.10
C ILE A 308 -18.04 18.18 -29.61
N PRO A 309 -18.69 19.37 -29.68
CA PRO A 309 -20.06 19.47 -30.16
C PRO A 309 -20.12 18.83 -31.54
N THR A 310 -20.94 17.80 -31.69
CA THR A 310 -21.00 17.11 -32.97
C THR A 310 -21.49 18.13 -34.00
N LYS A 311 -20.93 18.09 -35.22
CA LYS A 311 -21.29 19.03 -36.29
C LYS A 311 -22.82 19.10 -36.53
N LYS A 312 -23.55 18.05 -36.14
CA LYS A 312 -25.02 18.00 -36.12
C LYS A 312 -25.64 18.97 -35.10
N ASP A 313 -25.10 19.08 -33.89
CA ASP A 313 -25.58 20.01 -32.86
C ASP A 313 -25.31 21.47 -33.25
N ALA A 314 -24.23 21.72 -34.00
CA ALA A 314 -23.92 23.03 -34.55
C ALA A 314 -24.87 23.41 -35.70
N ILE A 315 -25.22 22.46 -36.58
CA ILE A 315 -26.15 22.70 -37.69
C ILE A 315 -27.58 22.90 -37.16
N GLN A 316 -28.01 22.13 -36.15
CA GLN A 316 -29.35 22.21 -35.58
C GLN A 316 -29.58 23.51 -34.76
N LYS A 317 -28.52 24.15 -34.27
CA LYS A 317 -28.58 25.51 -33.69
C LYS A 317 -28.53 26.63 -34.74
N SER A 318 -28.24 26.32 -36.00
CA SER A 318 -28.15 27.31 -37.08
C SER A 318 -29.33 27.29 -38.06
N LEU A 319 -30.28 26.36 -37.90
CA LEU A 319 -31.56 26.44 -38.61
C LEU A 319 -32.49 27.40 -37.85
N PRO A 320 -32.96 28.48 -38.50
CA PRO A 320 -33.90 29.44 -37.91
C PRO A 320 -35.29 28.86 -37.65
#